data_AF-A0A9D9QSY1-F1
#
_entry.id   AF-A0A9D9QSY1-F1
#
_cell.length_a   1.000
_cell.length_b   1.000
_cell.length_c   1.000
_cell.angle_alpha   90.00
_cell.angle_beta   90.00
_cell.angle_gamma   90.00
#
_symmetry.space_group_name_H-M   'P 1'
#
loop_
_entity.id
_entity.type
_entity.pdbx_description
1 polymer ?
#
loop_
_entity_poly.entity_id
_entity_poly.type
_entity_poly.pdbx_seq_one_letter_code
_entity_poly.pdbx_strand_id
1 'polypeptide(L)'
;MAHDQNNTNDPLNFVRGMWGNMGFSLPGMVAPTFDEEELEQRISDLKTVEGWLRMNLSMLQMTIQGLEMQKTTITAVKAVGTMASNAMHAGTPEAGSAPAPQDDAASQAALWPWTMMQQMQEHLQNQADAIKTAAPAPAPKKPRPRRSPKA
;
A
#
# COMPACT_ATOMS: atom_id res chain seq x y z
N MET A 1 -64.26 -12.84 11.42
CA MET A 1 -63.01 -13.61 11.31
C MET A 1 -61.93 -12.65 10.90
N ALA A 2 -61.05 -12.32 11.84
CA ALA A 2 -59.91 -11.43 11.62
C ALA A 2 -58.85 -12.18 10.82
N HIS A 3 -58.39 -11.60 9.72
CA HIS A 3 -57.17 -12.01 9.02
C HIS A 3 -56.23 -10.80 8.95
N ASP A 4 -55.78 -10.33 10.12
CA ASP A 4 -54.58 -9.51 10.20
C ASP A 4 -53.36 -10.44 10.12
N GLN A 5 -52.89 -10.63 8.89
CA GLN A 5 -51.64 -11.30 8.59
C GLN A 5 -50.51 -10.47 9.22
N ASN A 6 -50.02 -11.00 10.34
CA ASN A 6 -48.77 -10.67 11.00
C ASN A 6 -47.64 -10.50 9.96
N ASN A 7 -47.35 -9.26 9.59
CA ASN A 7 -46.21 -8.91 8.73
C ASN A 7 -44.92 -8.99 9.56
N THR A 8 -44.45 -10.20 9.82
CA THR A 8 -43.29 -10.52 10.66
C THR A 8 -41.94 -10.12 10.01
N ASN A 9 -41.94 -9.55 8.81
CA ASN A 9 -40.73 -9.19 8.06
C ASN A 9 -40.60 -7.67 7.81
N ASP A 10 -41.18 -6.84 8.68
CA ASP A 10 -41.12 -5.39 8.49
C ASP A 10 -39.83 -4.80 9.10
N PRO A 11 -38.84 -4.38 8.28
CA PRO A 11 -37.55 -3.86 8.76
C PRO A 11 -37.72 -2.62 9.64
N LEU A 12 -38.84 -1.90 9.50
CA LEU A 12 -39.18 -0.74 10.30
C LEU A 12 -39.52 -1.12 11.75
N ASN A 13 -40.14 -2.28 11.98
CA ASN A 13 -40.42 -2.78 13.33
C ASN A 13 -39.16 -3.28 14.04
N PHE A 14 -38.20 -3.84 13.30
CA PHE A 14 -36.89 -4.21 13.84
C PHE A 14 -36.10 -2.97 14.27
N VAL A 15 -36.03 -1.94 13.42
CA VAL A 15 -35.37 -0.66 13.76
C VAL A 15 -36.08 0.02 14.93
N ARG A 16 -37.42 -0.01 14.97
CA ARG A 16 -38.21 0.54 16.08
C ARG A 16 -38.00 -0.24 17.38
N GLY A 17 -37.85 -1.56 17.32
CA GLY A 17 -37.52 -2.41 18.46
C GLY A 17 -36.12 -2.12 19.00
N MET A 18 -35.13 -1.92 18.12
CA MET A 18 -33.77 -1.57 18.52
C MET A 18 -33.69 -0.16 19.13
N TRP A 19 -34.43 0.80 18.57
CA TRP A 19 -34.47 2.19 19.07
C TRP A 19 -35.27 2.32 20.38
N GLY A 20 -36.36 1.55 20.52
CA GLY A 20 -37.16 1.49 21.74
C GLY A 20 -36.44 0.77 22.90
N ASN A 21 -35.65 -0.27 22.61
CA ASN A 21 -34.90 -1.01 23.62
C ASN A 21 -33.59 -0.32 24.07
N MET A 22 -33.14 0.72 23.34
CA MET A 22 -32.02 1.60 23.73
C MET A 22 -32.45 2.73 24.70
N GLY A 23 -33.70 2.74 25.16
CA GLY A 23 -34.18 3.67 26.19
C GLY A 23 -34.53 5.09 25.70
N PHE A 24 -34.56 5.35 24.39
CA PHE A 24 -34.92 6.66 23.83
C PHE A 24 -36.44 6.87 23.69
N SER A 25 -37.22 6.47 24.70
CA SER A 25 -38.61 6.92 24.81
C SER A 25 -38.64 8.29 25.48
N LEU A 26 -38.88 9.35 24.70
CA LEU A 26 -38.92 10.72 25.20
C LEU A 26 -40.32 11.34 25.09
N PRO A 27 -41.11 11.28 26.17
CA PRO A 27 -41.98 12.38 26.53
C PRO A 27 -41.65 12.81 27.97
N GLY A 28 -40.88 13.88 28.12
CA GLY A 28 -40.61 14.50 29.43
C GLY A 28 -39.18 14.45 29.96
N MET A 29 -38.16 13.98 29.22
CA MET A 29 -36.80 14.39 29.60
C MET A 29 -36.59 15.82 29.12
N VAL A 30 -36.38 16.72 30.08
CA VAL A 30 -35.44 17.83 29.96
C VAL A 30 -34.38 17.49 28.92
N ALA A 31 -34.24 18.37 27.91
CA ALA A 31 -33.19 18.27 26.90
C ALA A 31 -31.89 17.83 27.59
N PRO A 32 -31.22 16.76 27.12
CA PRO A 32 -29.91 16.40 27.64
C PRO A 32 -29.10 17.68 27.59
N THR A 33 -28.61 18.13 28.75
CA THR A 33 -27.73 19.28 28.86
C THR A 33 -26.45 18.92 28.14
N PHE A 34 -26.45 19.03 26.82
CA PHE A 34 -25.23 19.09 26.03
C PHE A 34 -24.61 20.43 26.39
N ASP A 35 -23.80 20.42 27.43
CA ASP A 35 -22.80 21.46 27.58
C ASP A 35 -21.97 21.45 26.29
N GLU A 36 -21.94 22.60 25.59
CA GLU A 36 -21.17 22.78 24.34
C GLU A 36 -19.71 22.34 24.55
N GLU A 37 -19.20 22.51 25.78
CA GLU A 37 -17.87 22.11 26.23
C GLU A 37 -17.69 20.57 26.20
N GLU A 38 -18.68 19.78 26.58
CA GLU A 38 -18.61 18.31 26.49
C GLU A 38 -18.64 17.84 25.03
N LEU A 39 -19.43 18.51 24.18
CA LEU A 39 -19.45 18.24 22.74
C LEU A 39 -18.10 18.51 22.10
N GLU A 40 -17.47 19.65 22.40
CA GLU A 40 -16.13 19.99 21.91
C GLU A 40 -15.08 18.98 22.40
N GLN A 41 -15.15 18.55 23.66
CA GLN A 41 -14.26 17.51 24.19
C GLN A 41 -14.44 16.18 23.44
N ARG A 42 -15.68 15.72 23.24
CA ARG A 42 -15.96 14.50 22.48
C ARG A 42 -15.50 14.59 21.04
N ILE A 43 -15.67 15.75 20.40
CA ILE A 43 -15.19 15.99 19.03
C ILE A 43 -13.66 15.90 18.99
N SER A 44 -12.96 16.50 19.95
CA SER A 44 -11.50 16.44 20.06
C SER A 44 -11.00 15.00 20.25
N ASP A 45 -11.64 14.24 21.14
CA ASP A 45 -11.28 12.84 21.40
C ASP A 45 -11.50 11.97 20.15
N LEU A 46 -12.63 12.14 19.46
CA LEU A 46 -12.92 11.42 18.22
C LEU A 46 -11.95 11.79 17.09
N LYS A 47 -11.52 13.05 16.99
CA LYS A 47 -10.47 13.47 16.04
C LYS A 47 -9.12 12.82 16.34
N THR A 48 -8.80 12.64 17.61
CA THR A 48 -7.57 11.95 18.03
C THR A 48 -7.62 10.49 17.63
N VAL A 49 -8.77 9.82 17.87
CA VAL A 49 -9.01 8.45 17.43
C VAL A 49 -8.94 8.33 15.90
N GLU A 50 -9.56 9.27 15.17
CA GLU A 50 -9.49 9.34 13.71
C GLU A 50 -8.03 9.44 13.22
N GLY A 51 -7.22 10.28 13.86
CA GLY A 51 -5.79 10.40 13.57
C GLY A 51 -5.03 9.08 13.75
N TRP A 52 -5.26 8.36 14.84
CA TRP A 52 -4.63 7.06 15.08
C TRP A 52 -5.07 6.00 14.07
N LEU A 53 -6.37 5.96 13.74
CA LEU A 53 -6.89 5.04 12.73
C LEU A 53 -6.31 5.32 11.34
N ARG A 54 -6.15 6.60 10.96
CA ARG A 54 -5.45 6.97 9.71
C ARG A 54 -4.00 6.50 9.68
N MET A 55 -3.29 6.64 10.80
CA MET A 55 -1.91 6.15 10.90
C MET A 55 -1.85 4.62 10.77
N ASN A 56 -2.80 3.91 11.41
CA ASN A 56 -2.90 2.45 11.32
C ASN A 56 -3.15 2.00 9.88
N LEU A 57 -4.08 2.68 9.17
CA LEU A 57 -4.37 2.41 7.77
C LEU A 57 -3.15 2.64 6.87
N SER A 58 -2.40 3.73 7.09
CA SER A 58 -1.17 4.02 6.34
C SER A 58 -0.12 2.92 6.51
N MET A 59 0.09 2.45 7.74
CA MET A 59 1.03 1.37 8.03
C MET A 59 0.62 0.05 7.36
N LEU A 60 -0.68 -0.27 7.35
CA LEU A 60 -1.21 -1.45 6.67
C LEU A 60 -1.01 -1.37 5.16
N GLN A 61 -1.28 -0.23 4.54
CA GLN A 61 -1.06 0.00 3.12
C GLN A 61 0.42 -0.18 2.74
N MET A 62 1.34 0.38 3.53
CA MET A 62 2.78 0.19 3.32
C MET A 62 3.19 -1.29 3.43
N THR A 63 2.64 -2.01 4.42
CA THR A 63 2.91 -3.44 4.58
C THR A 63 2.43 -4.25 3.39
N ILE A 64 1.23 -3.95 2.88
CA ILE A 64 0.68 -4.60 1.69
C ILE A 64 1.58 -4.36 0.49
N GLN A 65 1.96 -3.11 0.22
CA GLN A 65 2.87 -2.78 -0.90
C GLN A 65 4.22 -3.50 -0.76
N GLY A 66 4.76 -3.61 0.45
CA GLY A 66 5.96 -4.38 0.72
C GLY A 66 5.81 -5.87 0.38
N LEU A 67 4.68 -6.48 0.75
CA LEU A 67 4.38 -7.89 0.43
C LEU A 67 4.12 -8.10 -1.07
N GLU A 68 3.46 -7.16 -1.74
CA GLU A 68 3.24 -7.21 -3.19
C GLU A 68 4.56 -7.13 -3.97
N MET A 69 5.50 -6.31 -3.51
CA MET A 69 6.85 -6.25 -4.07
C MET A 69 7.61 -7.57 -3.84
N GLN A 70 7.53 -8.15 -2.64
CA GLN A 70 8.12 -9.47 -2.35
C GLN A 70 7.54 -10.57 -3.22
N LYS A 71 6.21 -10.60 -3.41
CA LYS A 71 5.52 -11.55 -4.31
C LYS A 71 6.02 -11.41 -5.74
N THR A 72 6.18 -10.18 -6.22
CA THR A 72 6.67 -9.89 -7.56
C THR A 72 8.09 -10.44 -7.75
N THR A 73 8.98 -10.23 -6.77
CA THR A 73 10.35 -10.77 -6.80
C THR A 73 10.36 -12.29 -6.82
N ILE A 74 9.56 -12.96 -5.97
CA ILE A 74 9.46 -14.44 -5.97
C ILE A 74 8.93 -14.95 -7.30
N THR A 75 7.95 -14.25 -7.90
CA THR A 75 7.39 -14.64 -9.20
C THR A 75 8.42 -14.51 -10.31
N ALA A 76 9.22 -13.44 -10.31
CA ALA A 76 10.34 -13.26 -11.23
C ALA A 76 11.39 -14.39 -11.09
N VAL A 77 11.78 -14.71 -9.85
CA VAL A 77 12.72 -15.83 -9.58
C VAL A 77 12.17 -17.16 -10.07
N LYS A 78 10.87 -17.43 -9.85
CA LYS A 78 10.22 -18.64 -10.37
C LYS A 78 10.21 -18.68 -11.90
N ALA A 79 9.92 -17.56 -12.57
CA ALA A 79 9.93 -17.49 -14.03
C ALA A 79 11.33 -17.76 -14.60
N VAL A 80 12.38 -17.24 -13.97
CA VAL A 80 13.77 -17.55 -14.35
C VAL A 80 14.06 -19.05 -14.14
N GLY A 81 13.62 -19.61 -13.00
CA GLY A 81 13.77 -21.04 -12.72
C GLY A 81 13.08 -21.93 -13.76
N THR A 82 11.86 -21.59 -14.19
CA THR A 82 11.14 -22.35 -15.22
C THR A 82 11.74 -22.19 -16.61
N MET A 83 12.26 -21.01 -16.95
CA MET A 83 13.00 -20.83 -18.20
C MET A 83 14.29 -21.67 -18.21
N ALA A 84 15.04 -21.69 -17.11
CA ALA A 84 16.25 -22.50 -16.97
C ALA A 84 15.93 -24.01 -17.04
N SER A 85 14.86 -24.48 -16.37
CA SER A 85 14.44 -25.88 -16.47
C SER A 85 13.98 -26.26 -17.88
N ASN A 86 13.25 -25.37 -18.56
CA ASN A 86 12.82 -25.60 -19.93
C ASN A 86 14.00 -25.62 -20.91
N ALA A 87 15.01 -24.78 -20.72
CA ALA A 87 16.25 -24.82 -21.51
C ALA A 87 17.00 -26.15 -21.29
N MET A 88 17.03 -26.68 -20.06
CA MET A 88 17.61 -27.98 -19.75
C MET A 88 16.81 -29.15 -20.34
N HIS A 89 15.47 -29.06 -20.41
CA HIS A 89 14.62 -30.08 -21.05
C HIS A 89 14.61 -30.01 -22.58
N ALA A 90 14.76 -28.82 -23.15
CA ALA A 90 14.97 -28.63 -24.59
C ALA A 90 16.34 -29.12 -25.09
N GLY A 91 17.26 -29.48 -24.18
CA GLY A 91 18.53 -30.13 -24.46
C GLY A 91 18.48 -31.67 -24.48
N THR A 92 17.32 -32.29 -24.72
CA THR A 92 17.28 -33.72 -25.05
C THR A 92 17.71 -33.91 -26.51
N PRO A 93 18.81 -34.63 -26.81
CA PRO A 93 19.25 -34.82 -28.17
C PRO A 93 18.32 -35.85 -28.83
N GLU A 94 17.41 -35.39 -29.68
CA GLU A 94 16.90 -36.25 -30.74
C GLU A 94 18.08 -36.58 -31.67
N ALA A 95 18.36 -37.88 -31.79
CA ALA A 95 19.42 -38.42 -32.59
C ALA A 95 19.21 -38.07 -34.08
N GLY A 96 20.07 -37.22 -34.64
CA GLY A 96 19.99 -36.90 -36.07
C GLY A 96 21.00 -35.86 -36.54
N SER A 97 22.19 -36.34 -36.91
CA SER A 97 23.11 -35.80 -37.94
C SER A 97 23.48 -34.29 -37.98
N ALA A 98 24.80 -34.07 -37.94
CA ALA A 98 25.60 -32.93 -38.41
C ALA A 98 26.07 -31.90 -37.36
N PRO A 99 27.35 -31.47 -37.42
CA PRO A 99 27.93 -30.58 -36.42
C PRO A 99 27.60 -29.12 -36.76
N ALA A 100 26.91 -28.43 -35.86
CA ALA A 100 26.77 -26.98 -35.89
C ALA A 100 27.19 -26.43 -34.51
N PRO A 101 27.83 -25.24 -34.45
CA PRO A 101 28.31 -24.66 -33.20
C PRO A 101 27.10 -24.19 -32.40
N GLN A 102 26.71 -24.91 -31.36
CA GLN A 102 25.53 -24.59 -30.55
C GLN A 102 25.78 -24.61 -29.03
N ASP A 103 27.04 -24.54 -28.60
CA ASP A 103 27.35 -24.43 -27.17
C ASP A 103 27.23 -22.99 -26.64
N ASP A 104 27.20 -21.97 -27.50
CA ASP A 104 27.20 -20.57 -27.08
C ASP A 104 25.85 -20.07 -26.56
N ALA A 105 24.73 -20.58 -27.07
CA ALA A 105 23.39 -20.10 -26.72
C ALA A 105 22.91 -20.62 -25.36
N ALA A 106 23.16 -21.90 -25.06
CA ALA A 106 22.90 -22.48 -23.75
C ALA A 106 23.83 -21.87 -22.67
N SER A 107 25.08 -21.60 -23.02
CA SER A 107 26.05 -20.90 -22.15
C SER A 107 25.64 -19.45 -21.87
N GLN A 108 25.15 -18.72 -22.87
CA GLN A 108 24.60 -17.36 -22.68
C GLN A 108 23.33 -17.35 -21.84
N ALA A 109 22.44 -18.33 -21.98
CA ALA A 109 21.24 -18.43 -21.15
C ALA A 109 21.56 -18.74 -19.68
N ALA A 110 22.58 -19.57 -19.42
CA ALA A 110 23.06 -19.87 -18.08
C ALA A 110 23.73 -18.66 -17.38
N LEU A 111 24.21 -17.67 -18.15
CA LEU A 111 24.85 -16.46 -17.66
C LEU A 111 23.86 -15.35 -17.29
N TRP A 112 22.57 -15.46 -17.65
CA TRP A 112 21.55 -14.44 -17.37
C TRP A 112 21.51 -14.00 -15.89
N PRO A 113 21.53 -14.89 -14.88
CA PRO A 113 21.52 -14.46 -13.47
C PRO A 113 22.71 -13.56 -13.12
N TRP A 114 23.87 -13.78 -13.72
CA TRP A 114 25.05 -12.94 -13.53
C TRP A 114 24.94 -11.62 -14.31
N THR A 115 24.46 -11.67 -15.55
CA THR A 115 24.18 -10.46 -16.36
C THR A 115 23.15 -9.54 -15.69
N MET A 116 22.13 -10.09 -15.03
CA MET A 116 21.14 -9.30 -14.29
C MET A 116 21.75 -8.63 -13.04
N MET A 117 22.62 -9.33 -12.30
CA MET A 117 23.35 -8.72 -11.18
C MET A 117 24.29 -7.61 -11.67
N GLN A 118 24.93 -7.78 -12.83
CA GLN A 118 25.78 -6.77 -13.44
C GLN A 118 24.99 -5.51 -13.82
N GLN A 119 23.82 -5.68 -14.43
CA GLN A 119 22.93 -4.55 -14.75
C GLN A 119 22.41 -3.84 -13.50
N MET A 120 22.09 -4.59 -12.43
CA MET A 120 21.70 -4.00 -11.15
C MET A 120 22.85 -3.20 -10.53
N GLN A 121 24.07 -3.72 -10.60
CA GLN A 121 25.26 -3.03 -10.11
C GLN A 121 25.53 -1.74 -10.88
N GLU A 122 25.41 -1.74 -12.22
CA GLU A 122 25.48 -0.51 -13.03
C GLU A 122 24.39 0.49 -12.67
N HIS A 123 23.16 0.03 -12.40
CA HIS A 123 22.08 0.91 -11.98
C HIS A 123 22.33 1.55 -10.60
N LEU A 124 22.85 0.79 -9.64
CA LEU A 124 23.28 1.34 -8.33
C LEU A 124 24.48 2.28 -8.49
N GLN A 125 25.42 1.98 -9.37
CA GLN A 125 26.58 2.83 -9.65
C GLN A 125 26.12 4.18 -10.23
N ASN A 126 25.22 4.15 -11.21
CA ASN A 126 24.65 5.35 -11.83
C ASN A 126 23.81 6.19 -10.86
N GLN A 127 23.02 5.55 -9.97
CA GLN A 127 22.33 6.28 -8.90
C GLN A 127 23.31 6.88 -7.88
N ALA A 128 24.35 6.15 -7.51
CA ALA A 128 25.37 6.65 -6.59
C ALA A 128 26.13 7.84 -7.18
N ASP A 129 26.45 7.82 -8.47
CA ASP A 129 27.12 8.93 -9.14
C ASP A 129 26.19 10.12 -9.38
N ALA A 130 24.89 9.89 -9.60
CA ALA A 130 23.87 10.95 -9.61
C ALA A 130 23.70 11.63 -8.24
N ILE A 131 23.76 10.87 -7.14
CA ILE A 131 23.71 11.42 -5.77
C ILE A 131 25.00 12.15 -5.42
N LYS A 132 26.16 11.68 -5.88
CA LYS A 132 27.46 12.34 -5.66
C LYS A 132 27.64 13.62 -6.50
N THR A 133 27.09 13.68 -7.70
CA THR A 133 27.12 14.88 -8.57
C THR A 133 26.01 15.87 -8.22
N ALA A 134 24.92 15.42 -7.60
CA ALA A 134 23.95 16.27 -6.92
C ALA A 134 24.51 16.74 -5.56
N ALA A 135 25.55 17.59 -5.59
CA ALA A 135 25.86 18.47 -4.48
C ALA A 135 24.57 19.18 -4.01
N PRO A 136 24.34 19.37 -2.70
CA PRO A 136 23.15 20.06 -2.23
C PRO A 136 23.11 21.44 -2.88
N ALA A 137 22.01 21.73 -3.58
CA ALA A 137 21.77 23.05 -4.17
C ALA A 137 22.06 24.13 -3.11
N PRO A 138 22.74 25.23 -3.46
CA PRO A 138 23.04 26.27 -2.50
C PRO A 138 21.73 26.77 -1.89
N ALA A 139 21.62 26.69 -0.56
CA ALA A 139 20.44 27.08 0.20
C ALA A 139 19.94 28.47 -0.23
N PRO A 140 18.62 28.68 -0.34
CA PRO A 140 18.08 29.97 -0.74
C PRO A 140 18.49 31.02 0.30
N LYS A 141 19.24 32.04 -0.16
CA LYS A 141 19.65 33.18 0.66
C LYS A 141 18.37 33.90 1.14
N LYS A 142 18.06 33.79 2.44
CA LYS A 142 17.02 34.59 3.09
C LYS A 142 17.29 36.08 2.85
N PRO A 143 16.31 36.89 2.41
CA PRO A 143 16.51 38.31 2.23
C PRO A 143 16.73 38.98 3.59
N ARG A 144 17.82 39.77 3.72
CA ARG A 144 18.07 40.62 4.90
C ARG A 144 16.90 41.61 5.06
N PRO A 145 16.31 41.76 6.25
CA PRO A 145 15.35 42.83 6.49
C PRO A 145 16.08 44.18 6.40
N ARG A 146 15.68 45.03 5.46
CA ARG A 146 16.07 46.45 5.44
C ARG A 146 15.49 47.09 6.70
N ARG A 147 16.35 47.43 7.65
CA ARG A 147 16.02 48.35 8.74
C ARG A 147 15.67 49.71 8.12
N SER A 148 14.43 50.14 8.25
CA SER A 148 14.02 51.52 8.02
C SER A 148 14.55 52.38 9.18
N PRO A 149 15.31 53.45 8.93
CA PRO A 149 15.53 54.46 9.95
C PRO A 149 14.29 55.36 10.03
N LYS A 150 13.81 55.49 11.26
CA LYS A 150 12.74 56.39 11.70
C LYS A 150 13.18 57.84 11.48
N ALA A 151 12.36 58.64 10.80
CA ALA A 151 12.37 60.10 10.81
C ALA A 151 10.91 60.57 10.83
#